data_AF-A0A6L7MP14-F1
#
_entry.id   AF-A0A6L7MP14-F1
#
_cell.length_a   1.000
_cell.length_b   1.000
_cell.length_c   1.000
_cell.angle_alpha   90.00
_cell.angle_beta   90.00
_cell.angle_gamma   90.00
#
_symmetry.space_group_name_H-M   'P 1'
#
loop_
_entity.id
_entity.type
_entity.pdbx_description
1 polymer ?
#
loop_
_entity_poly.entity_id
_entity_poly.type
_entity_poly.pdbx_seq_one_letter_code
_entity_poly.pdbx_strand_id
1 'polypeptide(L)' 'MKKYPPTAKELREWMDRKGLSNKDVAKALRLSDGRAVRFWTAKQEPRQIPYPSWYTLRHKFGK' A
#
# COMPACT_ATOMS: atom_id res chain seq x y z
N MET A 1 7.47 -13.82 13.15
CA MET A 1 6.66 -13.62 11.91
C MET A 1 6.44 -12.13 11.73
N LYS A 2 6.69 -11.56 10.54
CA LYS A 2 6.32 -10.15 10.28
C LYS A 2 4.79 -10.04 10.39
N LYS A 3 4.30 -9.10 11.20
CA LYS A 3 2.86 -8.87 11.39
C LYS A 3 2.33 -8.25 10.10
N TYR A 4 1.52 -9.00 9.36
CA TYR A 4 0.84 -8.51 8.17
C TYR A 4 -0.59 -8.12 8.52
N PRO A 5 -1.16 -7.10 7.87
CA PRO A 5 -0.55 -6.20 6.88
C PRO A 5 0.46 -5.20 7.48
N PRO A 6 1.37 -4.62 6.67
CA PRO A 6 2.39 -3.68 7.13
C PRO A 6 1.78 -2.42 7.73
N THR A 7 2.57 -1.72 8.55
CA THR A 7 2.24 -0.37 9.01
C THR A 7 2.29 0.63 7.86
N ALA A 8 1.71 1.81 8.05
CA ALA A 8 1.74 2.89 7.07
C ALA A 8 3.16 3.34 6.69
N LYS A 9 4.07 3.35 7.67
CA LYS A 9 5.48 3.68 7.45
C LYS A 9 6.15 2.63 6.57
N GLU A 10 5.99 1.35 6.90
CA GLU A 10 6.54 0.25 6.11
C GLU A 10 5.94 0.18 4.70
N LEU A 11 4.64 0.44 4.55
CA LEU A 11 3.99 0.51 3.24
C LEU A 11 4.57 1.64 2.40
N ARG A 12 4.79 2.83 2.99
CA ARG A 12 5.40 3.97 2.29
C ARG A 12 6.83 3.65 1.87
N GLU A 13 7.67 3.16 2.78
CA GLU A 13 9.04 2.76 2.47
C GLU A 13 9.10 1.68 1.38
N TRP A 14 8.16 0.74 1.40
CA TRP A 14 8.04 -0.28 0.36
C TRP A 14 7.64 0.32 -0.99
N MET A 15 6.69 1.27 -1.02
CA MET A 15 6.30 1.98 -2.23
C MET A 15 7.45 2.81 -2.79
N ASP A 16 8.17 3.55 -1.94
CA ASP A 16 9.33 4.37 -2.31
C ASP A 16 10.44 3.49 -2.91
N ARG A 17 10.76 2.36 -2.28
CA ARG A 17 11.74 1.38 -2.81
C ARG A 17 11.35 0.80 -4.16
N LYS A 18 10.05 0.74 -4.46
CA LYS A 18 9.51 0.21 -5.72
C LYS A 18 9.23 1.30 -6.75
N GLY A 19 9.45 2.57 -6.42
CA GLY A 19 9.11 3.71 -7.28
C GLY A 19 7.62 3.81 -7.58
N LEU A 20 6.75 3.34 -6.67
CA LEU A 20 5.30 3.29 -6.88
C LEU A 20 4.63 4.56 -6.38
N SER A 21 3.86 5.22 -7.24
CA SER A 21 2.97 6.30 -6.81
C SER A 21 1.66 5.75 -6.21
N ASN A 22 0.93 6.61 -5.49
CA ASN A 22 -0.42 6.27 -5.01
C ASN A 22 -1.37 5.89 -6.16
N LYS A 23 -1.18 6.46 -7.36
CA LYS A 23 -1.99 6.14 -8.54
C LYS A 23 -1.68 4.75 -9.07
N ASP A 24 -0.40 4.35 -9.07
CA ASP A 24 0.01 3.01 -9.53
C ASP A 24 -0.52 1.91 -8.61
N VAL A 25 -0.46 2.16 -7.30
CA VAL A 25 -1.03 1.27 -6.28
C VAL A 25 -2.55 1.16 -6.42
N ALA A 26 -3.25 2.28 -6.59
CA ALA A 26 -4.69 2.27 -6.80
C ALA A 26 -5.09 1.52 -8.07
N LYS A 27 -4.38 1.78 -9.19
CA LYS A 27 -4.57 1.07 -10.46
C LYS A 27 -4.32 -0.43 -10.32
N ALA A 28 -3.30 -0.82 -9.56
CA ALA A 28 -3.01 -2.22 -9.29
C ALA A 28 -4.10 -2.93 -8.51
N LEU A 29 -4.76 -2.21 -7.60
CA LEU A 29 -5.85 -2.69 -6.76
C LEU A 29 -7.23 -2.48 -7.38
N ARG A 30 -7.30 -1.95 -8.61
CA ARG A 30 -8.56 -1.62 -9.30
C ARG A 30 -9.46 -0.70 -8.48
N LEU A 31 -8.86 0.21 -7.72
CA LEU A 31 -9.57 1.23 -6.96
C LEU A 31 -9.93 2.41 -7.87
N SER A 32 -11.04 3.08 -7.58
CA SER A 32 -11.51 4.23 -8.36
C SER A 32 -10.52 5.40 -8.34
N ASP A 33 -9.82 5.64 -7.22
CA ASP A 33 -8.78 6.66 -7.11
C ASP A 33 -7.68 6.33 -6.07
N GLY A 34 -6.65 7.19 -6.01
CA GLY A 34 -5.52 7.08 -5.08
C GLY A 34 -5.80 7.55 -3.64
N ARG A 35 -7.04 7.91 -3.31
CA ARG A 35 -7.40 8.47 -1.99
C ARG A 35 -7.31 7.41 -0.90
N ALA A 36 -7.76 6.19 -1.18
CA ALA A 36 -7.62 5.05 -0.27
C ALA A 36 -6.15 4.78 0.08
N VAL A 37 -5.27 4.80 -0.93
CA VAL A 37 -3.82 4.62 -0.74
C VAL A 37 -3.24 5.74 0.10
N ARG A 38 -3.68 6.99 -0.11
CA ARG A 38 -3.24 8.14 0.69
C ARG A 38 -3.56 7.97 2.18
N PHE A 39 -4.69 7.36 2.53
CA PHE A 39 -5.02 7.05 3.93
C PHE A 39 -4.15 5.93 4.50
N TRP A 40 -3.76 4.94 3.69
CA TRP A 40 -2.86 3.87 4.13
C TRP A 40 -1.42 4.33 4.32
N THR A 41 -1.00 5.34 3.56
CA THR A 41 0.34 5.92 3.62
C THR A 41 0.33 7.28 4.31
N ALA A 42 -0.66 7.61 5.14
CA ALA A 42 -0.72 8.90 5.83
C ALA A 42 0.33 8.98 6.96
N LYS A 43 0.78 10.20 7.32
CA LYS A 43 1.67 10.41 8.48
C LYS A 43 0.90 10.55 9.79
N GLN A 44 -0.33 11.06 9.73
CA GLN A 44 -1.24 11.22 10.85
C GLN A 44 -2.46 10.32 10.62
N GLU A 45 -2.88 9.61 11.66
CA GLU A 45 -4.05 8.71 11.67
C GLU A 45 -4.17 7.78 10.45
N PRO A 46 -3.12 7.03 10.11
CA PRO A 46 -3.19 6.14 8.97
C PRO A 46 -4.17 5.01 9.21
N ARG A 47 -4.95 4.68 8.18
CA ARG A 47 -5.75 3.45 8.18
C ARG A 47 -4.85 2.29 7.79
N GLN A 48 -5.00 1.15 8.45
CA GLN A 48 -4.26 -0.03 8.04
C GLN A 48 -4.73 -0.48 6.64
N ILE A 49 -3.77 -0.82 5.76
CA ILE A 49 -4.11 -1.43 4.47
C ILE A 49 -4.80 -2.77 4.70
N PRO A 50 -5.94 -3.07 4.05
CA PRO A 50 -6.57 -4.38 4.16
C PRO A 50 -5.62 -5.50 3.71
N TYR A 51 -5.66 -6.64 4.40
CA TYR A 51 -4.80 -7.79 4.07
C TYR A 51 -4.92 -8.25 2.61
N PRO A 52 -6.13 -8.37 2.01
CA PRO A 52 -6.26 -8.74 0.60
C PRO A 52 -5.55 -7.76 -0.34
N SER A 53 -5.67 -6.45 -0.07
CA SER A 53 -5.00 -5.42 -0.87
C SER A 53 -3.48 -5.53 -0.75
N TRP A 54 -2.95 -5.73 0.46
CA TRP A 54 -1.52 -5.96 0.65
C TRP A 54 -1.04 -7.22 -0.07
N TYR A 55 -1.80 -8.32 0.01
CA TYR A 55 -1.48 -9.57 -0.67
C TYR A 55 -1.41 -9.39 -2.20
N THR A 56 -2.39 -8.70 -2.80
CA THR A 56 -2.38 -8.37 -4.23
C THR A 56 -1.17 -7.52 -4.63
N LEU A 57 -0.83 -6.49 -3.85
CA LEU A 57 0.35 -5.66 -4.12
C LEU A 57 1.64 -6.46 -4.05
N ARG A 58 1.78 -7.32 -3.03
CA ARG A 58 2.92 -8.23 -2.89
C ARG A 58 3.02 -9.21 -4.05
N HIS A 59 1.92 -9.77 -4.52
CA HIS A 59 1.94 -10.68 -5.66
C HIS A 59 2.33 -9.95 -6.95
N LYS A 60 1.83 -8.72 -7.14
CA LYS A 60 2.05 -7.96 -8.38
C LYS A 60 3.43 -7.30 -8.47
N PHE A 61 3.94 -6.79 -7.37
CA PHE A 61 5.16 -5.98 -7.33
C PHE A 61 6.28 -6.61 -6.48
N GLY A 62 6.00 -7.73 -5.81
CA GLY A 62 6.97 -8.45 -4.97
C GLY A 62 7.78 -9.48 -5.76
N LYS A 63 8.81 -8.99 -6.44
CA LYS A 63 10.13 -9.63 -6.48
C LYS A 63 11.13 -8.65 -5.91
#